data_AF-A0A5P8WGG2-F1
#
_entry.id   AF-A0A5P8WGG2-F1
#
_cell.length_a   1.000
_cell.length_b   1.000
_cell.length_c   1.000
_cell.angle_alpha   90.00
_cell.angle_beta   90.00
_cell.angle_gamma   90.00
#
_symmetry.space_group_name_H-M   'P 1'
#
loop_
_entity.id
_entity.type
_entity.pdbx_description
1 polymer ?
#
loop_
_entity_poly.entity_id
_entity_poly.type
_entity_poly.pdbx_seq_one_letter_code
_entity_poly.pdbx_strand_id
1 'polypeptide(L)'
;MKRYGNLYPEIINFKNILLASRQAQKGKRFRDNVLDFNYHLETELIRLQKQLTDKTYQPGAYRTFHLINPKSRLISAAPYRDRVVHHALCNIIVPIFETTFIANSYANRIGFGTHRALKKFTHFARNSRYVLQCDIRKYFPTIDHTILKELIRRKIKCPDTLWLIDTIINNSNEQEAVIDYFYGDDLLTPVIRRKGLPIGNLTSQFFANIYLNGFDHFVKEKLKISKYVRYVDDFALFSDDRELLADARLQLSVISYQLSVSQGVWRGIKKLHQSLPLSLCGISLFVFN
;
A
#
# COMPACT_ATOMS: atom_id res chain seq x y z
N MET A 1 -20.37 -7.03 -9.76
CA MET A 1 -19.66 -6.13 -8.81
C MET A 1 -19.85 -4.68 -9.26
N LYS A 2 -20.27 -3.76 -8.37
CA LYS A 2 -20.50 -2.35 -8.73
C LYS A 2 -19.18 -1.69 -9.13
N ARG A 3 -19.16 -1.07 -10.32
CA ARG A 3 -18.02 -0.30 -10.85
C ARG A 3 -18.36 1.18 -10.86
N TYR A 4 -17.45 2.02 -10.37
CA TYR A 4 -17.64 3.46 -10.24
C TYR A 4 -17.14 4.20 -11.48
N GLY A 5 -18.00 5.04 -12.05
CA GLY A 5 -17.69 5.90 -13.20
C GLY A 5 -17.82 7.37 -12.79
N ASN A 6 -17.51 8.28 -13.72
CA ASN A 6 -17.70 9.73 -13.56
C ASN A 6 -17.03 10.34 -12.30
N LEU A 7 -15.88 9.81 -11.89
CA LEU A 7 -15.15 10.29 -10.70
C LEU A 7 -14.24 11.49 -11.02
N TYR A 8 -13.82 11.60 -12.27
CA TYR A 8 -12.81 12.58 -12.68
C TYR A 8 -13.22 14.05 -12.47
N PRO A 9 -14.47 14.47 -12.77
CA PRO A 9 -14.90 15.84 -12.49
C PRO A 9 -14.78 16.23 -11.02
N GLU A 10 -14.99 15.28 -10.10
CA GLU A 10 -14.82 15.51 -8.65
C GLU A 10 -13.33 15.63 -8.28
N ILE A 11 -12.47 14.83 -8.92
CA ILE A 11 -11.01 14.87 -8.71
C ILE A 11 -10.45 16.23 -9.10
N ILE A 12 -10.81 16.75 -10.28
CA ILE A 12 -10.28 18.00 -10.84
C ILE A 12 -11.04 19.25 -10.37
N ASN A 13 -12.06 19.09 -9.53
CA ASN A 13 -12.81 20.22 -8.99
C ASN A 13 -11.86 21.14 -8.21
N PHE A 14 -11.92 22.44 -8.48
CA PHE A 14 -11.06 23.43 -7.83
C PHE A 14 -11.15 23.35 -6.30
N LYS A 15 -12.34 23.12 -5.74
CA LYS A 15 -12.54 22.94 -4.30
C LYS A 15 -11.76 21.73 -3.76
N ASN A 16 -11.75 20.62 -4.51
CA ASN A 16 -10.99 19.42 -4.14
C ASN A 16 -9.48 19.63 -4.30
N ILE A 17 -9.03 20.28 -5.37
CA ILE A 17 -7.61 20.60 -5.60
C ILE A 17 -7.08 21.53 -4.48
N LEU A 18 -7.85 22.54 -4.09
CA LEU A 18 -7.51 23.43 -2.96
C LEU A 18 -7.51 22.68 -1.62
N LEU A 19 -8.47 21.78 -1.40
CA LEU A 19 -8.46 20.93 -0.21
C LEU A 19 -7.21 20.03 -0.18
N ALA A 20 -6.88 19.43 -1.33
CA ALA A 20 -5.74 18.55 -1.49
C ALA A 20 -4.41 19.27 -1.23
N SER A 21 -4.25 20.53 -1.65
CA SER A 21 -3.04 21.31 -1.35
C SER A 21 -2.91 21.54 0.16
N ARG A 22 -4.01 21.90 0.84
CA ARG A 22 -4.03 22.07 2.30
C ARG A 22 -3.69 20.77 3.05
N GLN A 23 -4.16 19.62 2.56
CA GLN A 23 -3.82 18.33 3.12
C GLN A 23 -2.33 17.99 2.90
N ALA A 24 -1.80 18.23 1.70
CA ALA A 24 -0.43 17.91 1.33
C ALA A 24 0.62 18.70 2.13
N GLN A 25 0.30 19.93 2.58
CA GLN A 25 1.20 20.74 3.41
C GLN A 25 1.11 20.45 4.92
N LYS A 26 0.16 19.63 5.38
CA LYS A 26 -0.06 19.41 6.82
C LYS A 26 1.23 18.89 7.47
N GLY A 27 1.73 19.62 8.48
CA GLY A 27 2.99 19.32 9.19
C GLY A 27 4.28 19.57 8.39
N LYS A 28 4.19 20.13 7.17
CA LYS A 28 5.33 20.37 6.26
C LYS A 28 5.30 21.76 5.61
N ARG A 29 4.47 22.68 6.14
CA ARG A 29 4.18 24.00 5.56
C ARG A 29 5.43 24.84 5.30
N PHE A 30 6.42 24.77 6.19
CA PHE A 30 7.62 25.62 6.17
C PHE A 30 8.81 24.99 5.43
N ARG A 31 8.58 23.96 4.60
CA ARG A 31 9.63 23.44 3.70
C ARG A 31 9.71 24.31 2.46
N ASP A 32 10.91 24.57 1.96
CA ASP A 32 11.16 25.46 0.81
C ASP A 32 10.23 25.16 -0.37
N ASN A 33 10.17 23.90 -0.81
CA ASN A 33 9.32 23.49 -1.93
C ASN A 33 7.80 23.68 -1.70
N VAL A 34 7.36 23.76 -0.44
CA VAL A 34 5.96 24.05 -0.08
C VAL A 34 5.75 25.56 -0.02
N LEU A 35 6.74 26.31 0.50
CA LEU A 35 6.71 27.77 0.54
C LEU A 35 6.68 28.35 -0.88
N ASP A 36 7.54 27.87 -1.79
CA ASP A 36 7.61 28.33 -3.18
C ASP A 36 6.27 28.14 -3.90
N PHE A 37 5.65 26.97 -3.74
CA PHE A 37 4.33 26.70 -4.32
C PHE A 37 3.25 27.56 -3.68
N ASN A 38 3.29 27.74 -2.36
CA ASN A 38 2.29 28.54 -1.64
C ASN A 38 2.42 30.04 -1.94
N TYR A 39 3.61 30.53 -2.27
CA TYR A 39 3.82 31.89 -2.73
C TYR A 39 3.07 32.16 -4.05
N HIS A 40 2.98 31.15 -4.93
CA HIS A 40 2.23 31.20 -6.19
C HIS A 40 0.95 30.34 -6.16
N LEU A 41 0.32 30.18 -4.99
CA LEU A 41 -0.70 29.16 -4.75
C LEU A 41 -1.83 29.18 -5.80
N GLU A 42 -2.45 30.33 -6.02
CA GLU A 42 -3.60 30.44 -6.93
C GLU A 42 -3.23 30.07 -8.37
N THR A 43 -2.15 30.69 -8.89
CA THR A 43 -1.64 30.43 -10.24
C THR A 43 -1.27 28.97 -10.43
N GLU A 44 -0.60 28.35 -9.46
CA GLU A 44 -0.22 26.94 -9.53
C GLU A 44 -1.43 26.01 -9.48
N LEU A 45 -2.45 26.29 -8.65
CA LEU A 45 -3.67 25.48 -8.60
C LEU A 45 -4.49 25.59 -9.89
N ILE A 46 -4.65 26.79 -10.45
CA ILE A 46 -5.32 27.01 -11.74
C ILE A 46 -4.58 26.28 -12.86
N ARG A 47 -3.24 26.41 -12.90
CA ARG A 47 -2.40 25.72 -13.87
C ARG A 47 -2.54 24.20 -13.75
N LEU A 48 -2.53 23.67 -12.53
CA LEU A 48 -2.69 22.24 -12.26
C LEU A 48 -4.08 21.75 -12.71
N GLN A 49 -5.12 22.50 -12.38
CA GLN A 49 -6.48 22.18 -12.82
C GLN A 49 -6.57 22.15 -14.34
N LYS A 50 -6.05 23.17 -15.04
CA LYS A 50 -6.04 23.23 -16.50
C LYS A 50 -5.31 22.03 -17.11
N GLN A 51 -4.13 21.68 -16.59
CA GLN A 51 -3.40 20.51 -17.08
C GLN A 51 -4.13 19.18 -16.86
N LEU A 52 -4.86 19.05 -15.75
CA LEU A 52 -5.67 17.86 -15.49
C LEU A 52 -6.90 17.83 -16.42
N THR A 53 -7.56 18.97 -16.65
CA THR A 53 -8.67 19.08 -17.61
C THR A 53 -8.21 18.72 -19.03
N ASP A 54 -7.08 19.29 -19.46
CA ASP A 54 -6.52 19.12 -20.81
C ASP A 54 -5.77 17.78 -20.97
N LYS A 55 -5.64 16.98 -19.90
CA LYS A 55 -4.88 15.72 -19.85
C LYS A 55 -3.40 15.86 -20.27
N THR A 56 -2.80 17.03 -19.97
CA THR A 56 -1.39 17.34 -20.24
C THR A 56 -0.51 17.24 -19.00
N TYR A 57 -1.07 16.91 -17.84
CA TYR A 57 -0.32 16.71 -16.60
C TYR A 57 0.71 15.57 -16.73
N GLN A 58 1.95 15.87 -16.34
CA GLN A 58 3.01 14.88 -16.18
C GLN A 58 3.64 15.05 -14.79
N PRO A 59 3.86 13.94 -14.04
CA PRO A 59 4.57 13.99 -12.77
C PRO A 59 5.99 14.52 -12.95
N GLY A 60 6.46 15.32 -11.99
CA GLY A 60 7.84 15.79 -11.95
C GLY A 60 8.82 14.73 -11.43
N ALA A 61 10.11 15.06 -11.47
CA ALA A 61 11.16 14.17 -11.02
C ALA A 61 11.12 13.92 -9.50
N TYR A 62 11.29 12.66 -9.09
CA TYR A 62 11.36 12.29 -7.69
C TYR A 62 12.70 12.71 -7.07
N ARG A 63 12.65 13.20 -5.83
CA ARG A 63 13.84 13.32 -4.98
C ARG A 63 14.06 12.00 -4.25
N THR A 64 15.12 11.29 -4.61
CA THR A 64 15.48 10.01 -4.00
C THR A 64 16.52 10.17 -2.89
N PHE A 65 16.37 9.41 -1.80
CA PHE A 65 17.38 9.31 -0.74
C PHE A 65 17.26 7.97 0.00
N HIS A 66 18.37 7.45 0.49
CA HIS A 66 18.39 6.23 1.28
C HIS A 66 18.16 6.54 2.75
N LEU A 67 17.27 5.77 3.38
CA LEU A 67 17.08 5.80 4.82
C LEU A 67 17.57 4.47 5.39
N ILE A 68 18.63 4.53 6.21
CA ILE A 68 19.43 3.36 6.59
C ILE A 68 18.85 2.63 7.83
N ASN A 69 18.23 3.36 8.78
CA ASN A 69 17.77 2.80 10.05
C ASN A 69 16.22 2.79 10.17
N PRO A 70 15.57 1.70 10.59
CA PRO A 70 16.10 0.39 11.04
C PRO A 70 16.39 -0.63 9.92
N LYS A 71 15.99 -0.36 8.68
CA LYS A 71 16.31 -1.15 7.47
C LYS A 71 16.54 -0.19 6.32
N SER A 72 17.57 -0.43 5.50
CA SER A 72 17.87 0.36 4.31
C SER A 72 16.68 0.33 3.34
N ARG A 73 16.19 1.50 2.98
CA ARG A 73 15.11 1.69 2.01
C ARG A 73 15.32 2.94 1.18
N LEU A 74 15.12 2.81 -0.13
CA LEU A 74 15.07 3.92 -1.05
C LEU A 74 13.74 4.67 -0.86
N ILE A 75 13.80 5.93 -0.46
CA ILE A 75 12.64 6.81 -0.37
C ILE A 75 12.64 7.71 -1.59
N SER A 76 11.52 7.76 -2.30
CA SER A 76 11.29 8.61 -3.46
C SER A 76 10.18 9.62 -3.14
N ALA A 77 10.57 10.85 -2.81
CA ALA A 77 9.62 11.91 -2.51
C ALA A 77 9.19 12.63 -3.78
N ALA A 78 7.88 12.61 -4.09
CA ALA A 78 7.34 13.40 -5.20
C ALA A 78 7.42 14.92 -4.90
N PRO A 79 7.56 15.74 -5.95
CA PRO A 79 7.37 17.19 -5.88
C PRO A 79 6.07 17.57 -5.17
N TYR A 80 6.04 18.75 -4.54
CA TYR A 80 4.85 19.17 -3.79
C TYR A 80 3.60 19.28 -4.69
N ARG A 81 3.76 19.78 -5.91
CA ARG A 81 2.71 19.82 -6.94
C ARG A 81 2.06 18.46 -7.17
N ASP A 82 2.86 17.42 -7.34
CA ASP A 82 2.34 16.06 -7.58
C ASP A 82 1.69 15.47 -6.33
N ARG A 83 2.20 15.83 -5.15
CA ARG A 83 1.54 15.49 -3.89
C ARG A 83 0.13 16.10 -3.80
N VAL A 84 -0.10 17.31 -4.33
CA VAL A 84 -1.45 17.88 -4.44
C VAL A 84 -2.34 16.98 -5.32
N VAL A 85 -1.85 16.54 -6.48
CA VAL A 85 -2.59 15.62 -7.36
C VAL A 85 -2.88 14.28 -6.68
N HIS A 86 -1.90 13.71 -5.97
CA HIS A 86 -2.06 12.48 -5.21
C HIS A 86 -3.18 12.60 -4.16
N HIS A 87 -3.22 13.71 -3.41
CA HIS A 87 -4.28 13.98 -2.45
C HIS A 87 -5.64 14.18 -3.13
N ALA A 88 -5.70 14.92 -4.24
CA ALA A 88 -6.94 15.17 -4.97
C ALA A 88 -7.56 13.87 -5.50
N LEU A 89 -6.73 12.98 -6.04
CA LEU A 89 -7.13 11.64 -6.46
C LEU A 89 -7.60 10.79 -5.28
N CYS A 90 -6.80 10.70 -4.21
CA CYS A 90 -7.10 9.88 -3.05
C CYS A 90 -8.36 10.30 -2.30
N ASN A 91 -8.69 11.60 -2.26
CA ASN A 91 -9.94 12.08 -1.65
C ASN A 91 -11.19 11.41 -2.24
N ILE A 92 -11.15 11.07 -3.54
CA ILE A 92 -12.28 10.49 -4.26
C ILE A 92 -12.20 8.95 -4.30
N ILE A 93 -11.02 8.39 -4.57
CA ILE A 93 -10.90 6.93 -4.75
C ILE A 93 -10.80 6.16 -3.43
N VAL A 94 -10.23 6.75 -2.37
CA VAL A 94 -10.02 6.04 -1.09
C VAL A 94 -11.35 5.58 -0.49
N PRO A 95 -12.40 6.42 -0.35
CA PRO A 95 -13.68 5.99 0.21
C PRO A 95 -14.31 4.79 -0.51
N ILE A 96 -14.07 4.66 -1.83
CA ILE A 96 -14.60 3.57 -2.63
C ILE A 96 -13.95 2.23 -2.24
N PHE A 97 -12.62 2.19 -2.12
CA PHE A 97 -11.90 0.96 -1.76
C PHE A 97 -11.93 0.68 -0.25
N GLU A 98 -12.09 1.70 0.59
CA GLU A 98 -12.15 1.56 2.05
C GLU A 98 -13.27 0.60 2.47
N THR A 99 -14.41 0.63 1.77
CA THR A 99 -15.54 -0.30 1.98
C THR A 99 -15.22 -1.76 1.67
N THR A 100 -14.12 -2.01 0.94
CA THR A 100 -13.68 -3.35 0.54
C THR A 100 -12.56 -3.89 1.40
N PHE A 101 -11.96 -3.09 2.28
CA PHE A 101 -10.87 -3.57 3.13
C PHE A 101 -11.40 -4.32 4.34
N ILE A 102 -10.71 -5.38 4.74
CA ILE A 102 -11.00 -6.08 5.99
C ILE A 102 -10.82 -5.15 7.20
N ALA A 103 -11.56 -5.39 8.28
CA ALA A 103 -11.46 -4.58 9.50
C ALA A 103 -10.08 -4.64 10.20
N ASN A 104 -9.32 -5.72 9.98
CA ASN A 104 -8.04 -5.96 10.64
C ASN A 104 -6.80 -5.59 9.77
N SER A 105 -6.99 -4.77 8.74
CA SER A 105 -5.89 -4.10 8.02
C SER A 105 -5.76 -2.68 8.54
N TYR A 106 -4.61 -2.32 9.11
CA TYR A 106 -4.47 -1.09 9.92
C TYR A 106 -3.62 0.01 9.30
N ALA A 107 -2.83 -0.29 8.27
CA ALA A 107 -1.89 0.68 7.73
C ALA A 107 -2.54 1.65 6.74
N ASN A 108 -2.11 2.91 6.75
CA ASN A 108 -2.49 3.96 5.79
C ASN A 108 -4.01 4.15 5.63
N ARG A 109 -4.77 3.98 6.72
CA ARG A 109 -6.22 4.17 6.77
C ARG A 109 -6.58 5.20 7.84
N ILE A 110 -7.60 6.02 7.56
CA ILE A 110 -8.00 7.11 8.46
C ILE A 110 -8.58 6.51 9.75
N GLY A 111 -8.05 6.92 10.91
CA GLY A 111 -8.48 6.38 12.21
C GLY A 111 -7.92 4.99 12.55
N PHE A 112 -6.99 4.49 11.74
CA PHE A 112 -6.19 3.30 12.02
C PHE A 112 -4.71 3.70 12.13
N GLY A 113 -3.95 2.92 12.89
CA GLY A 113 -2.55 3.22 13.13
C GLY A 113 -1.89 2.15 13.97
N THR A 114 -0.59 2.34 14.22
CA THR A 114 0.28 1.36 14.89
C THR A 114 -0.27 0.92 16.24
N HIS A 115 -0.73 1.85 17.08
CA HIS A 115 -1.29 1.51 18.39
C HIS A 115 -2.53 0.61 18.31
N ARG A 116 -3.42 0.86 17.34
CA ARG A 116 -4.63 0.05 17.15
C ARG A 116 -4.30 -1.35 16.62
N ALA A 117 -3.34 -1.43 15.70
CA ALA A 117 -2.81 -2.70 15.19
C ALA A 117 -2.20 -3.53 16.33
N LEU A 118 -1.33 -2.92 17.13
CA LEU A 118 -0.69 -3.57 18.28
C LEU A 118 -1.69 -4.00 19.34
N LYS A 119 -2.72 -3.18 19.64
CA LYS A 119 -3.79 -3.57 20.58
C LYS A 119 -4.55 -4.81 20.10
N LYS A 120 -4.83 -4.92 18.80
CA LYS A 120 -5.49 -6.11 18.25
C LYS A 120 -4.55 -7.31 18.22
N PHE A 121 -3.30 -7.11 17.84
CA PHE A 121 -2.25 -8.13 17.83
C PHE A 121 -2.04 -8.73 19.21
N THR A 122 -1.85 -7.90 20.24
CA THR A 122 -1.69 -8.34 21.64
C THR A 122 -2.92 -9.07 22.16
N HIS A 123 -4.12 -8.59 21.83
CA HIS A 123 -5.35 -9.29 22.17
C HIS A 123 -5.43 -10.68 21.53
N PHE A 124 -5.05 -10.85 20.26
CA PHE A 124 -5.01 -12.17 19.64
C PHE A 124 -3.90 -13.05 20.19
N ALA A 125 -2.72 -12.49 20.46
CA ALA A 125 -1.60 -13.21 21.04
C ALA A 125 -1.91 -13.78 22.43
N ARG A 126 -2.70 -13.08 23.25
CA ARG A 126 -3.13 -13.57 24.57
C ARG A 126 -4.20 -14.65 24.51
N ASN A 127 -4.98 -14.69 23.43
CA ASN A 127 -6.12 -15.59 23.28
C ASN A 127 -5.85 -16.73 22.29
N SER A 128 -4.59 -17.01 21.97
CA SER A 128 -4.20 -18.06 21.04
C SER A 128 -2.95 -18.81 21.50
N ARG A 129 -2.85 -20.09 21.15
CA ARG A 129 -1.67 -20.90 21.48
C ARG A 129 -0.51 -20.70 20.50
N TYR A 130 -0.81 -20.47 19.23
CA TYR A 130 0.19 -20.38 18.16
C TYR A 130 0.02 -19.12 17.33
N VAL A 131 1.16 -18.64 16.80
CA VAL A 131 1.21 -17.53 15.83
C VAL A 131 2.11 -17.91 14.66
N LEU A 132 1.65 -17.57 13.46
CA LEU A 132 2.44 -17.56 12.23
C LEU A 132 2.68 -16.09 11.86
N GLN A 133 3.94 -15.65 11.95
CA GLN A 133 4.34 -14.30 11.54
C GLN A 133 4.92 -14.34 10.14
N CYS A 134 4.40 -13.47 9.28
CA CYS A 134 4.78 -13.41 7.89
C CYS A 134 5.18 -11.99 7.52
N ASP A 135 6.15 -11.89 6.64
CA ASP A 135 6.68 -10.66 6.08
C ASP A 135 6.80 -10.84 4.57
N ILE A 136 6.55 -9.79 3.80
CA ILE A 136 6.72 -9.79 2.35
C ILE A 136 8.06 -9.16 2.02
N ARG A 137 8.94 -9.91 1.36
CA ARG A 137 10.28 -9.40 1.03
C ARG A 137 10.17 -8.29 0.00
N LYS A 138 10.78 -7.15 0.31
CA LYS A 138 10.90 -5.98 -0.60
C LYS A 138 9.56 -5.65 -1.26
N TYR A 139 8.51 -5.59 -0.44
CA TYR A 139 7.14 -5.50 -0.92
C TYR A 139 6.93 -4.39 -1.97
N PHE A 140 7.30 -3.13 -1.66
CA PHE A 140 7.13 -2.02 -2.59
C PHE A 140 7.85 -2.22 -3.94
N PRO A 141 9.15 -2.57 -3.99
CA PRO A 141 9.84 -2.95 -5.24
C PRO A 141 9.19 -4.08 -6.04
N THR A 142 8.52 -5.03 -5.38
CA THR A 142 7.97 -6.24 -6.03
C THR A 142 6.58 -6.04 -6.63
N ILE A 143 5.88 -4.93 -6.34
CA ILE A 143 4.52 -4.68 -6.83
C ILE A 143 4.49 -4.61 -8.35
N ASP A 144 3.76 -5.54 -8.97
CA ASP A 144 3.52 -5.59 -10.41
C ASP A 144 2.52 -4.51 -10.84
N HIS A 145 2.93 -3.65 -11.78
CA HIS A 145 2.08 -2.56 -12.27
C HIS A 145 0.85 -3.04 -13.01
N THR A 146 0.96 -4.12 -13.78
CA THR A 146 -0.14 -4.69 -14.58
C THR A 146 -1.20 -5.27 -13.66
N ILE A 147 -0.79 -6.11 -12.69
CA ILE A 147 -1.73 -6.69 -11.70
C ILE A 147 -2.40 -5.59 -10.88
N LEU A 148 -1.63 -4.60 -10.40
CA LEU A 148 -2.18 -3.47 -9.66
C LEU A 148 -3.25 -2.72 -10.47
N LYS A 149 -2.94 -2.42 -11.73
CA LYS A 149 -3.84 -1.74 -12.66
C LYS A 149 -5.11 -2.52 -12.92
N GLU A 150 -5.03 -3.84 -13.07
CA GLU A 150 -6.19 -4.71 -13.20
C GLU A 150 -7.06 -4.70 -11.94
N LEU A 151 -6.45 -4.81 -10.76
CA LEU A 151 -7.15 -4.75 -9.47
C LEU A 151 -7.94 -3.43 -9.32
N ILE A 152 -7.35 -2.31 -9.72
CA ILE A 152 -8.02 -1.00 -9.70
C ILE A 152 -9.19 -0.97 -10.69
N ARG A 153 -8.98 -1.46 -11.93
CA ARG A 153 -10.02 -1.51 -12.99
C ARG A 153 -11.23 -2.36 -12.63
N ARG A 154 -11.08 -3.34 -11.73
CA ARG A 154 -12.21 -4.12 -11.21
C ARG A 154 -13.23 -3.26 -10.46
N LYS A 155 -12.80 -2.15 -9.85
CA LYS A 155 -13.68 -1.24 -9.08
C LYS A 155 -13.94 0.09 -9.78
N ILE A 156 -12.99 0.62 -10.53
CA ILE A 156 -13.11 1.89 -11.25
C ILE A 156 -13.28 1.62 -12.75
N LYS A 157 -14.27 2.27 -13.37
CA LYS A 157 -14.51 2.24 -14.83
C LYS A 157 -14.38 3.60 -15.50
N CYS A 158 -14.13 4.67 -14.75
CA CYS A 158 -13.97 6.03 -15.30
C CYS A 158 -12.65 6.12 -16.10
N PRO A 159 -12.70 6.32 -17.44
CA PRO A 159 -11.50 6.33 -18.28
C PRO A 159 -10.49 7.40 -17.86
N ASP A 160 -10.97 8.60 -17.54
CA ASP A 160 -10.10 9.74 -17.20
C ASP A 160 -9.42 9.56 -15.84
N THR A 161 -10.12 8.96 -14.88
CA THR A 161 -9.51 8.59 -13.58
C THR A 161 -8.48 7.49 -13.77
N LEU A 162 -8.77 6.50 -14.62
CA LEU A 162 -7.80 5.45 -14.95
C LEU A 162 -6.58 6.00 -15.68
N TRP A 163 -6.77 6.98 -16.58
CA TRP A 163 -5.66 7.70 -17.22
C TRP A 163 -4.75 8.36 -16.18
N LEU A 164 -5.31 9.08 -15.20
CA LEU A 164 -4.50 9.73 -14.16
C LEU A 164 -3.76 8.71 -13.28
N ILE A 165 -4.44 7.63 -12.88
CA ILE A 165 -3.84 6.54 -12.12
C ILE A 165 -2.70 5.87 -12.90
N ASP A 166 -2.93 5.56 -14.17
CA ASP A 166 -1.93 4.94 -15.04
C ASP A 166 -0.75 5.88 -15.26
N THR A 167 -0.99 7.19 -15.43
CA THR A 167 0.04 8.23 -15.52
C THR A 167 0.91 8.26 -14.27
N ILE A 168 0.33 8.21 -13.07
CA ILE A 168 1.09 8.18 -11.81
C ILE A 168 1.90 6.89 -11.68
N ILE A 169 1.31 5.73 -11.98
CA ILE A 169 1.98 4.42 -11.87
C ILE A 169 3.11 4.30 -12.90
N ASN A 170 2.87 4.67 -14.17
CA ASN A 170 3.86 4.56 -15.26
C ASN A 170 5.08 5.46 -15.08
N ASN A 171 4.89 6.63 -14.45
CA ASN A 171 5.95 7.58 -14.16
C ASN A 171 6.60 7.33 -12.79
N SER A 172 6.33 6.20 -12.13
CA SER A 172 7.08 5.78 -10.94
C SER A 172 8.57 5.67 -11.27
N ASN A 173 9.44 6.19 -10.39
CA ASN A 173 10.88 6.02 -10.58
C ASN A 173 11.31 4.56 -10.36
N GLU A 174 12.42 4.18 -10.97
CA GLU A 174 13.00 2.85 -10.83
C GLU A 174 13.25 2.52 -9.36
N GLN A 175 12.86 1.30 -8.98
CA GLN A 175 13.07 0.73 -7.66
C GLN A 175 14.20 -0.30 -7.73
N GLU A 176 14.61 -0.78 -6.56
CA GLU A 176 15.58 -1.87 -6.48
C GLU A 176 15.12 -3.08 -7.31
N ALA A 177 16.00 -3.58 -8.18
CA ALA A 177 15.70 -4.73 -9.01
C ALA A 177 15.48 -5.98 -8.15
N VAL A 178 14.32 -6.61 -8.31
CA VAL A 178 14.00 -7.89 -7.70
C VAL A 178 13.59 -8.87 -8.80
N ILE A 179 14.46 -9.84 -9.04
CA ILE A 179 14.25 -10.89 -10.03
C ILE A 179 13.62 -12.08 -9.32
N ASP A 180 12.31 -12.20 -9.50
CA ASP A 180 11.52 -13.35 -9.07
C ASP A 180 10.69 -13.84 -10.26
N TYR A 181 10.62 -15.16 -10.41
CA TYR A 181 9.86 -15.85 -11.46
C TYR A 181 8.53 -16.34 -10.89
N PHE A 182 7.42 -16.01 -11.55
CA PHE A 182 6.06 -16.41 -11.20
C PHE A 182 5.43 -17.34 -12.24
N TYR A 183 4.23 -17.86 -11.95
CA TYR A 183 3.57 -18.83 -12.83
C TYR A 183 3.32 -18.22 -14.21
N GLY A 184 3.82 -18.86 -15.26
CA GLY A 184 3.65 -18.37 -16.64
C GLY A 184 4.70 -17.35 -17.07
N ASP A 185 5.73 -17.08 -16.26
CA ASP A 185 6.86 -16.25 -16.66
C ASP A 185 7.81 -17.02 -17.61
N ASP A 186 8.30 -16.34 -18.64
CA ASP A 186 9.44 -16.80 -19.44
C ASP A 186 10.78 -16.31 -18.84
N LEU A 187 11.90 -16.64 -19.50
CA LEU A 187 13.25 -16.28 -19.05
C LEU A 187 13.46 -14.76 -18.90
N LEU A 188 12.75 -13.93 -19.67
CA LEU A 188 12.94 -12.47 -19.75
C LEU A 188 11.84 -11.67 -19.02
N THR A 189 10.71 -12.32 -18.70
CA THR A 189 9.52 -11.70 -18.10
C THR A 189 9.86 -10.90 -16.83
N PRO A 190 10.67 -11.41 -15.88
CA PRO A 190 11.01 -10.65 -14.67
C PRO A 190 11.79 -9.37 -14.94
N VAL A 191 12.53 -9.30 -16.06
CA VAL A 191 13.38 -8.16 -16.44
C VAL A 191 12.60 -7.11 -17.22
N ILE A 192 11.66 -7.53 -18.08
CA ILE A 192 10.84 -6.64 -18.92
C ILE A 192 9.70 -6.00 -18.12
N ARG A 193 9.17 -6.72 -17.13
CA ARG A 193 8.00 -6.30 -16.38
C ARG A 193 8.32 -5.07 -15.51
N ARG A 194 7.55 -3.99 -15.72
CA ARG A 194 7.56 -2.81 -14.84
C ARG A 194 7.05 -3.20 -13.45
N LYS A 195 7.93 -3.12 -12.46
CA LYS A 195 7.63 -3.38 -11.05
C LYS A 195 8.03 -2.18 -10.21
N GLY A 196 7.45 -2.11 -9.01
CA GLY A 196 7.91 -1.21 -7.97
C GLY A 196 7.04 0.03 -7.80
N LEU A 197 6.70 0.37 -6.56
CA LEU A 197 6.09 1.65 -6.23
C LEU A 197 7.02 2.50 -5.35
N PRO A 198 7.12 3.82 -5.59
CA PRO A 198 7.99 4.69 -4.82
C PRO A 198 7.53 4.82 -3.37
N ILE A 199 8.42 4.51 -2.42
CA ILE A 199 8.15 4.71 -1.00
C ILE A 199 8.21 6.21 -0.69
N GLY A 200 7.15 6.77 -0.11
CA GLY A 200 7.09 8.19 0.27
C GLY A 200 5.89 8.95 -0.30
N ASN A 201 5.13 8.34 -1.20
CA ASN A 201 3.94 8.94 -1.80
C ASN A 201 2.65 8.34 -1.24
N LEU A 202 1.63 9.19 -1.11
CA LEU A 202 0.30 8.82 -0.61
C LEU A 202 -0.34 7.74 -1.51
N THR A 203 -0.26 7.93 -2.82
CA THR A 203 -0.79 6.99 -3.82
C THR A 203 -0.14 5.62 -3.72
N SER A 204 1.20 5.56 -3.63
CA SER A 204 1.93 4.29 -3.45
C SER A 204 1.46 3.51 -2.23
N GLN A 205 1.31 4.19 -1.09
CA GLN A 205 0.88 3.58 0.17
C GLN A 205 -0.54 3.03 0.08
N PHE A 206 -1.43 3.73 -0.62
CA PHE A 206 -2.80 3.30 -0.84
C PHE A 206 -2.90 2.15 -1.85
N PHE A 207 -2.17 2.23 -2.97
CA PHE A 207 -2.11 1.19 -3.99
C PHE A 207 -1.55 -0.13 -3.46
N ALA A 208 -0.55 -0.07 -2.58
CA ALA A 208 -0.08 -1.21 -1.81
C ALA A 208 -1.25 -1.90 -1.06
N ASN A 209 -2.07 -1.14 -0.33
CA ASN A 209 -3.22 -1.74 0.37
C ASN A 209 -4.24 -2.38 -0.58
N ILE A 210 -4.49 -1.79 -1.75
CA ILE A 210 -5.37 -2.37 -2.77
C ILE A 210 -4.81 -3.72 -3.26
N TYR A 211 -3.50 -3.78 -3.49
CA TYR A 211 -2.82 -4.97 -3.99
C TYR A 211 -3.00 -6.17 -3.05
N LEU A 212 -2.81 -5.96 -1.75
CA LEU A 212 -2.97 -7.01 -0.73
C LEU A 212 -4.42 -7.24 -0.28
N ASN A 213 -5.39 -6.49 -0.80
CA ASN A 213 -6.77 -6.69 -0.37
C ASN A 213 -7.31 -8.08 -0.77
N GLY A 214 -6.99 -8.54 -1.97
CA GLY A 214 -7.38 -9.89 -2.43
C GLY A 214 -6.77 -10.99 -1.54
N PHE A 215 -5.53 -10.78 -1.09
CA PHE A 215 -4.84 -11.66 -0.15
C PHE A 215 -5.55 -11.69 1.22
N ASP A 216 -5.92 -10.53 1.75
CA ASP A 216 -6.64 -10.42 3.02
C ASP A 216 -7.98 -11.18 3.01
N HIS A 217 -8.75 -11.04 1.93
CA HIS A 217 -10.00 -11.77 1.75
C HIS A 217 -9.79 -13.27 1.64
N PHE A 218 -8.74 -13.72 0.94
CA PHE A 218 -8.42 -15.14 0.88
C PHE A 218 -8.16 -15.73 2.28
N VAL A 219 -7.39 -15.04 3.13
CA VAL A 219 -7.13 -15.50 4.51
C VAL A 219 -8.41 -15.55 5.34
N LYS A 220 -9.27 -14.53 5.22
CA LYS A 220 -10.50 -14.43 6.03
C LYS A 220 -11.63 -15.35 5.56
N GLU A 221 -11.82 -15.49 4.26
CA GLU A 221 -13.01 -16.12 3.68
C GLU A 221 -12.73 -17.55 3.21
N LYS A 222 -11.54 -17.80 2.65
CA LYS A 222 -11.14 -19.14 2.18
C LYS A 222 -10.49 -19.96 3.27
N LEU A 223 -9.43 -19.43 3.90
CA LEU A 223 -8.76 -20.10 5.02
C LEU A 223 -9.57 -20.04 6.33
N LYS A 224 -10.58 -19.16 6.40
CA LYS A 224 -11.45 -18.95 7.58
C LYS A 224 -10.68 -18.60 8.86
N ILE A 225 -9.52 -17.95 8.74
CA ILE A 225 -8.69 -17.58 9.90
C ILE A 225 -9.23 -16.29 10.53
N SER A 226 -10.03 -16.45 11.58
CA SER A 226 -10.71 -15.35 12.28
C SER A 226 -9.75 -14.39 12.99
N LYS A 227 -8.59 -14.86 13.46
CA LYS A 227 -7.56 -14.06 14.13
C LYS A 227 -6.40 -13.76 13.16
N TYR A 228 -6.58 -12.71 12.36
CA TYR A 228 -5.62 -12.23 11.36
C TYR A 228 -5.48 -10.72 11.47
N VAL A 229 -4.25 -10.23 11.46
CA VAL A 229 -3.89 -8.80 11.53
C VAL A 229 -2.84 -8.50 10.48
N ARG A 230 -3.02 -7.40 9.73
CA ARG A 230 -2.04 -6.90 8.77
C ARG A 230 -1.70 -5.43 9.02
N TYR A 231 -0.42 -5.12 8.86
CA TYR A 231 0.12 -3.77 8.83
C TYR A 231 1.12 -3.65 7.68
N VAL A 232 0.69 -3.07 6.56
CA VAL A 232 1.47 -3.00 5.30
C VAL A 232 1.83 -4.42 4.83
N ASP A 233 3.10 -4.77 4.91
CA ASP A 233 3.78 -6.02 4.52
C ASP A 233 3.92 -7.00 5.68
N ASP A 234 3.91 -6.52 6.92
CA ASP A 234 3.87 -7.35 8.13
C ASP A 234 2.46 -7.88 8.38
N PHE A 235 2.29 -9.19 8.48
CA PHE A 235 1.02 -9.78 8.92
C PHE A 235 1.21 -10.99 9.82
N ALA A 236 0.17 -11.28 10.61
CA ALA A 236 0.19 -12.38 11.57
C ALA A 236 -1.15 -13.10 11.61
N LEU A 237 -1.06 -14.43 11.63
CA LEU A 237 -2.18 -15.36 11.79
C LEU A 237 -2.06 -16.03 13.14
N PHE A 238 -3.17 -16.13 13.87
CA PHE A 238 -3.23 -16.74 15.19
C PHE A 238 -4.24 -17.88 15.18
N SER A 239 -3.88 -18.98 15.83
CA SER A 239 -4.75 -20.16 15.96
C SER A 239 -4.38 -20.95 17.22
N ASP A 240 -5.31 -21.78 17.67
CA ASP A 240 -5.08 -22.77 18.72
C ASP A 240 -4.61 -24.11 18.16
N ASP A 241 -4.78 -24.30 16.85
CA ASP A 241 -4.31 -25.44 16.08
C ASP A 241 -3.07 -25.07 15.24
N ARG A 242 -2.01 -25.85 15.41
CA ARG A 242 -0.74 -25.71 14.69
C ARG A 242 -0.83 -26.25 13.26
N GLU A 243 -1.60 -27.31 13.04
CA GLU A 243 -1.73 -27.93 11.71
C GLU A 243 -2.47 -27.00 10.76
N LEU A 244 -3.54 -26.36 11.23
CA LEU A 244 -4.23 -25.30 10.50
C LEU A 244 -3.27 -24.17 10.06
N LEU A 245 -2.34 -23.74 10.92
CA LEU A 245 -1.35 -22.72 10.55
C LEU A 245 -0.30 -23.24 9.56
N ALA A 246 0.03 -24.53 9.63
CA ALA A 246 0.96 -25.16 8.70
C ALA A 246 0.35 -25.27 7.30
N ASP A 247 -0.91 -25.68 7.20
CA ASP A 247 -1.67 -25.71 5.94
C ASP A 247 -1.88 -24.30 5.39
N ALA A 248 -2.28 -23.35 6.25
CA ALA A 248 -2.39 -21.95 5.88
C ALA A 248 -1.09 -21.41 5.29
N ARG A 249 0.07 -21.74 5.87
CA ARG A 249 1.38 -21.35 5.33
C ARG A 249 1.58 -21.85 3.89
N LEU A 250 1.21 -23.10 3.60
CA LEU A 250 1.33 -23.68 2.26
C LEU A 250 0.39 -22.97 1.27
N GLN A 251 -0.88 -22.77 1.64
CA GLN A 251 -1.84 -22.08 0.79
C GLN A 251 -1.47 -20.61 0.55
N LEU A 252 -0.89 -19.96 1.57
CA LEU A 252 -0.40 -18.59 1.47
C LEU A 252 0.78 -18.47 0.50
N SER A 253 1.65 -19.48 0.43
CA SER A 253 2.72 -19.55 -0.57
C SER A 253 2.14 -19.63 -2.00
N VAL A 254 1.09 -20.42 -2.22
CA VAL A 254 0.44 -20.57 -3.53
C VAL A 254 -0.22 -19.26 -3.98
N ILE A 255 -1.00 -18.60 -3.12
CA ILE A 255 -1.65 -17.34 -3.51
C ILE A 255 -0.64 -16.20 -3.70
N SER A 256 0.46 -16.18 -2.93
CA SER A 256 1.53 -15.20 -3.12
C SER A 256 2.14 -15.33 -4.53
N TYR A 257 2.30 -16.57 -5.00
CA TYR A 257 2.77 -16.85 -6.36
C TYR A 257 1.79 -16.36 -7.43
N GLN A 258 0.49 -16.58 -7.24
CA GLN A 258 -0.57 -16.07 -8.14
C GLN A 258 -0.64 -14.55 -8.19
N LEU A 259 -0.38 -13.89 -7.06
CA LEU A 259 -0.35 -12.43 -6.98
C LEU A 259 0.99 -11.84 -7.39
N SER A 260 1.94 -12.63 -7.91
CA SER A 260 3.31 -12.17 -8.22
C SER A 260 3.98 -11.42 -7.06
N VAL A 261 3.71 -11.86 -5.82
CA VAL A 261 4.32 -11.30 -4.61
C VAL A 261 5.46 -12.20 -4.17
N SER A 262 6.63 -11.60 -4.03
CA SER A 262 7.83 -12.29 -3.55
C SER A 262 7.63 -12.70 -2.10
N GLN A 263 7.72 -14.00 -1.84
CA GLN A 263 7.60 -14.51 -0.48
C GLN A 263 8.78 -13.99 0.35
N GLY A 264 8.47 -13.41 1.52
CA GLY A 264 9.50 -13.06 2.49
C GLY A 264 9.77 -14.18 3.48
N VAL A 265 10.37 -13.81 4.62
CA VAL A 265 10.71 -14.77 5.67
C VAL A 265 9.43 -15.17 6.40
N TRP A 266 8.90 -16.35 6.09
CA TRP A 266 7.92 -17.02 6.94
C TRP A 266 8.60 -17.38 8.25
N ARG A 267 8.49 -16.53 9.27
CA ARG A 267 9.00 -16.87 10.59
C ARG A 267 8.15 -18.05 11.06
N GLY A 268 8.80 -19.19 11.29
CA GLY A 268 8.12 -20.45 11.61
C GLY A 268 7.07 -20.31 12.72
N ILE A 269 6.12 -21.24 12.78
CA ILE A 269 5.02 -21.19 13.75
C ILE A 269 5.59 -21.17 15.18
N LYS A 270 5.32 -20.09 15.92
CA LYS A 270 5.77 -19.91 17.30
C LYS A 270 4.66 -20.25 18.27
N LYS A 271 5.01 -20.87 19.40
CA LYS A 271 4.12 -21.08 20.54
C LYS A 271 4.17 -19.85 21.44
N LEU A 272 3.01 -19.24 21.70
CA LEU A 272 2.91 -17.90 22.31
C LEU A 272 3.24 -17.85 23.82
N HIS A 273 3.05 -18.97 24.53
CA HIS A 273 3.36 -19.07 25.98
C HIS A 273 4.82 -19.46 26.28
N GLN A 274 5.65 -19.63 25.25
CA GLN A 274 7.10 -19.71 25.41
C GLN A 274 7.61 -18.31 25.10
N SER A 275 8.22 -17.64 26.08
CA SER A 275 8.70 -16.25 26.06
C SER A 275 9.57 -15.91 24.84
N LEU A 276 8.94 -15.70 23.70
CA LEU A 276 9.57 -15.45 22.40
C LEU A 276 9.26 -14.02 21.95
N PRO A 277 10.24 -13.29 21.41
CA PRO A 277 9.99 -11.98 20.84
C PRO A 277 9.07 -12.13 19.61
N LEU A 278 7.92 -11.47 19.67
CA LEU A 278 7.03 -11.25 18.55
C LEU A 278 7.28 -9.85 18.02
N SER A 279 7.28 -9.64 16.71
CA SER A 279 7.34 -8.29 16.16
C SER A 279 6.18 -7.99 15.22
N LEU A 280 5.59 -6.81 15.33
CA LEU A 280 4.67 -6.24 14.34
C LEU A 280 5.02 -4.75 14.19
N CYS A 281 5.05 -4.21 12.97
CA CYS A 281 5.40 -2.81 12.71
C CYS A 281 6.83 -2.43 13.11
N GLY A 282 7.75 -3.40 13.14
CA GLY A 282 9.10 -3.21 13.68
C GLY A 282 9.17 -3.03 15.21
N ILE A 283 8.06 -3.21 15.94
CA ILE A 283 8.02 -3.16 17.41
C ILE A 283 8.03 -4.59 17.95
N SER A 284 9.03 -4.90 18.77
CA SER A 284 9.12 -6.17 19.50
C SER A 284 8.21 -6.14 20.72
N LEU A 285 7.28 -7.10 20.78
CA LEU A 285 6.39 -7.39 21.90
C LEU A 285 6.88 -8.68 22.58
N PHE A 286 7.04 -8.58 23.89
CA PHE A 286 7.13 -9.75 24.76
C PHE A 286 5.74 -9.99 25.35
N VAL A 287 5.16 -11.15 25.06
CA VAL A 287 3.92 -11.58 25.70
C VAL A 287 4.31 -12.23 27.02
N PHE A 288 4.29 -11.44 28.09
CA PHE A 288 4.33 -11.98 29.44
C PHE A 288 2.92 -12.45 29.82
N ASN A 289 2.82 -13.67 30.36
CA ASN A 289 1.60 -14.20 30.96
C ASN A 289 1.21 -13.34 32.17
#